data_AF-A0A7S0V884-F1
#
_entry.id   AF-A0A7S0V884-F1
#
_cell.length_a   1.000
_cell.length_b   1.000
_cell.length_c   1.000
_cell.angle_alpha   90.00
_cell.angle_beta   90.00
_cell.angle_gamma   90.00
#
_symmetry.space_group_name_H-M   'P 1'
#
loop_
_entity.id
_entity.type
_entity.pdbx_description
1 polymer ?
#
loop_
_entity_poly.entity_id
_entity_poly.type
_entity_poly.pdbx_seq_one_letter_code
_entity_poly.pdbx_strand_id
1 'polypeptide(L)'
;GPPNPTLLLYAFLCMYVPGLPFLYLSMLGERKKRLYPKPVPKPAGIVFPVTKKGDRSTTTTAKEVFAAAIAAVDEEGAKRAAREKNWRFGYHKHIWKSMVAGARSEEAALKVAQAGLDHMYASFDHIRADGTSVKLAQAKKERKNVFHTATIKGGRPKAARPEIKVPYKCFHTGVFTELKGQALLDQVDRWVSWGTIEPDCGEAIKEVVRNPQWSDLSSQYFVVLGTTSAMGPFLLLKELGANIIAVDLDRPQIWKKIIEGVQDSPATVTFPVKEKFTNQSGEELYKIAGCNLMTQAPEIAAWVSDTVPVVCKGKPVTVGGYAYLDGELHVRVNLACDMIMSTVIETYGANNVRLANLCTPTDCYLIPERANRAARDNLKRAPLWQKALQALAGPMGKLVPNALKPVKTDAGQELHVMDALVIAQGPNYAMAKRLQQWRAVLARKAGCTVSINIAPATATASVVSNKGFAAAYGGMHVFKPMEIFYQEVSNAVMGMLMIYDISSPNSPARPTFKLTNPQEVFAQNAFHGGAMRCVYKFTSIGEVAALVNYAKTYGMLLAVGGTAVAAAAVAFVVQNQ
;
A
#
# COMPACT_ATOMS: atom_id res chain seq x y z
N GLY A 1 53.36 -12.19 7.38
CA GLY A 1 53.41 -10.71 7.43
C GLY A 1 52.04 -10.14 7.12
N PRO A 2 51.72 -8.90 7.53
CA PRO A 2 50.44 -8.29 7.18
C PRO A 2 50.30 -8.19 5.65
N PRO A 3 49.09 -8.31 5.08
CA PRO A 3 48.90 -8.27 3.64
C PRO A 3 49.31 -6.90 3.09
N ASN A 4 50.03 -6.92 1.96
CA ASN A 4 50.50 -5.73 1.26
C ASN A 4 49.31 -4.79 0.94
N PRO A 5 49.26 -3.58 1.50
CA PRO A 5 48.11 -2.66 1.36
C PRO A 5 47.80 -2.30 -0.09
N THR A 6 48.81 -2.38 -0.97
CA THR A 6 48.68 -2.13 -2.41
C THR A 6 47.87 -3.21 -3.11
N LEU A 7 48.00 -4.48 -2.69
CA LEU A 7 47.27 -5.60 -3.30
C LEU A 7 45.76 -5.58 -2.94
N LEU A 8 45.45 -5.16 -1.71
CA LEU A 8 44.08 -4.92 -1.23
C LEU A 8 43.41 -3.76 -1.98
N LEU A 9 44.17 -2.70 -2.28
CA LEU A 9 43.69 -1.55 -3.06
C LEU A 9 43.41 -1.93 -4.52
N TYR A 10 44.28 -2.74 -5.15
CA TYR A 10 44.05 -3.23 -6.51
C TYR A 10 42.88 -4.22 -6.61
N ALA A 11 42.69 -5.11 -5.63
CA ALA A 11 41.51 -5.98 -5.57
C ALA A 11 40.21 -5.17 -5.40
N PHE A 12 40.25 -4.09 -4.59
CA PHE A 12 39.12 -3.18 -4.42
C PHE A 12 38.81 -2.36 -5.69
N LEU A 13 39.85 -1.92 -6.42
CA LEU A 13 39.74 -1.18 -7.67
C LEU A 13 39.25 -2.06 -8.83
N CYS A 14 39.68 -3.32 -8.92
CA CYS A 14 39.21 -4.26 -9.94
C CYS A 14 37.75 -4.69 -9.75
N MET A 15 37.26 -4.77 -8.51
CA MET A 15 35.82 -4.93 -8.22
C MET A 15 34.98 -3.68 -8.56
N TYR A 16 35.63 -2.53 -8.76
CA TYR A 16 35.01 -1.25 -9.11
C TYR A 16 34.77 -1.05 -10.62
N VAL A 17 35.42 -1.85 -11.47
CA VAL A 17 35.42 -1.68 -12.94
C VAL A 17 34.08 -2.02 -13.63
N PRO A 18 33.28 -3.03 -13.22
CA PRO A 18 32.03 -3.37 -13.92
C PRO A 18 30.92 -2.30 -13.78
N GLY A 19 31.02 -1.43 -12.77
CA GLY A 19 30.04 -0.40 -12.47
C GLY A 19 30.26 0.93 -13.20
N LEU A 20 31.45 1.17 -13.76
CA LEU A 20 31.88 2.47 -14.32
C LEU A 20 30.97 3.00 -15.44
N PRO A 21 30.57 2.22 -16.46
CA PRO A 21 29.69 2.71 -17.51
C PRO A 21 28.30 3.07 -16.98
N PHE A 22 27.78 2.30 -16.01
CA PHE A 22 26.47 2.51 -15.41
C PHE A 22 26.44 3.69 -14.45
N LEU A 23 27.49 3.85 -13.61
CA LEU A 23 27.69 5.01 -12.75
C LEU A 23 27.89 6.28 -13.58
N TYR A 24 28.62 6.20 -14.70
CA TYR A 24 28.82 7.31 -15.61
C TYR A 24 27.51 7.73 -16.30
N LEU A 25 26.72 6.78 -16.80
CA LEU A 25 25.39 7.06 -17.39
C LEU A 25 24.39 7.58 -16.35
N SER A 26 24.40 7.05 -15.13
CA SER A 26 23.58 7.55 -14.02
C SER A 26 24.01 8.97 -13.60
N MET A 27 25.32 9.23 -13.52
CA MET A 27 25.86 10.57 -13.24
C MET A 27 25.55 11.55 -14.37
N LEU A 28 25.57 11.13 -15.63
CA LEU A 28 25.16 11.95 -16.77
C LEU A 28 23.65 12.24 -16.73
N GLY A 29 22.82 11.27 -16.36
CA GLY A 29 21.38 11.46 -16.15
C GLY A 29 21.07 12.43 -15.01
N GLU A 30 21.75 12.29 -13.88
CA GLU A 30 21.68 13.20 -12.72
C GLU A 30 22.22 14.60 -13.06
N ARG A 31 23.35 14.71 -13.78
CA ARG A 31 23.89 15.97 -14.28
C ARG A 31 22.95 16.65 -15.27
N LYS A 32 22.31 15.90 -16.18
CA LYS A 32 21.34 16.45 -17.13
C LYS A 32 20.09 16.98 -16.42
N LYS A 33 19.62 16.30 -15.36
CA LYS A 33 18.54 16.80 -14.49
C LYS A 33 18.92 18.06 -13.70
N ARG A 34 20.20 18.19 -13.30
CA ARG A 34 20.74 19.40 -12.65
C ARG A 34 20.96 20.57 -13.61
N LEU A 35 21.40 20.29 -14.84
CA LEU A 35 21.69 21.30 -15.87
C LEU A 35 20.42 21.84 -16.54
N TYR A 36 19.36 21.04 -16.61
CA TYR A 36 18.06 21.43 -17.16
C TYR A 36 16.94 21.05 -16.19
N PRO A 37 16.81 21.74 -15.05
CA PRO A 37 15.74 21.48 -14.12
C PRO A 37 14.41 21.75 -14.84
N LYS A 38 13.52 20.74 -14.89
CA LYS A 38 12.15 20.99 -15.33
C LYS A 38 11.57 22.10 -14.44
N PRO A 39 10.90 23.12 -15.00
CA PRO A 39 10.27 24.15 -14.19
C PRO A 39 9.34 23.48 -13.17
N VAL A 40 9.51 23.85 -11.90
CA VAL A 40 8.68 23.32 -10.81
C VAL A 40 7.24 23.76 -11.12
N PRO A 41 6.30 22.82 -11.30
CA PRO A 41 4.91 23.18 -11.54
C PRO A 41 4.41 24.07 -10.40
N LYS A 42 3.65 25.12 -10.73
CA LYS A 42 3.05 25.96 -9.70
C LYS A 42 2.24 25.08 -8.73
N PRO A 43 2.39 25.25 -7.41
CA PRO A 43 1.59 24.51 -6.44
C PRO A 43 0.10 24.70 -6.72
N ALA A 44 -0.66 23.60 -6.75
CA ALA A 44 -2.10 23.61 -7.02
C ALA A 44 -2.78 22.48 -6.24
N GLY A 45 -4.03 22.70 -5.83
CA GLY A 45 -4.79 21.73 -5.06
C GLY A 45 -4.32 21.57 -3.63
N ILE A 46 -4.51 20.37 -3.07
CA ILE A 46 -3.99 20.01 -1.74
C ILE A 46 -2.47 20.10 -1.76
N VAL A 47 -1.87 20.84 -0.83
CA VAL A 47 -0.42 21.03 -0.72
C VAL A 47 0.04 21.05 0.74
N PHE A 48 1.28 20.63 0.97
CA PHE A 48 1.94 20.72 2.28
C PHE A 48 2.02 22.17 2.76
N PRO A 49 1.87 22.47 4.06
CA PRO A 49 1.94 23.83 4.59
C PRO A 49 3.23 24.56 4.26
N VAL A 50 3.15 25.89 4.14
CA VAL A 50 4.35 26.75 4.08
C VAL A 50 5.01 26.78 5.47
N THR A 51 6.30 26.46 5.54
CA THR A 51 7.06 26.55 6.78
C THR A 51 7.51 27.97 7.08
N LYS A 52 8.10 28.20 8.26
CA LYS A 52 8.74 29.47 8.63
C LYS A 52 9.82 29.93 7.63
N LYS A 53 10.39 29.02 6.83
CA LYS A 53 11.39 29.34 5.80
C LYS A 53 10.78 29.72 4.44
N GLY A 54 9.45 29.70 4.32
CA GLY A 54 8.74 29.97 3.07
C GLY A 54 8.69 28.78 2.10
N ASP A 55 9.27 27.62 2.44
CA ASP A 55 9.20 26.40 1.64
C ASP A 55 8.02 25.49 2.06
N ARG A 56 7.71 24.46 1.28
CA ARG A 56 6.68 23.44 1.61
C ARG A 56 7.37 22.11 1.94
N SER A 57 8.03 22.05 3.11
CA SER A 57 8.85 20.91 3.54
C SER A 57 8.01 19.71 4.00
N THR A 58 8.08 18.62 3.25
CA THR A 58 7.43 17.34 3.62
C THR A 58 7.97 16.74 4.91
N THR A 59 9.26 16.97 5.21
CA THR A 59 9.88 16.46 6.44
C THR A 59 9.35 17.17 7.67
N THR A 60 9.28 18.50 7.63
CA THR A 60 8.77 19.30 8.74
C THR A 60 7.32 18.95 9.03
N THR A 61 6.48 18.91 7.98
CA THR A 61 5.07 18.56 8.13
C THR A 61 4.88 17.15 8.67
N ALA A 62 5.59 16.14 8.15
CA ALA A 62 5.45 14.78 8.65
C ALA A 62 5.82 14.68 10.14
N LYS A 63 6.89 15.35 10.57
CA LYS A 63 7.25 15.43 12.00
C LYS A 63 6.14 16.03 12.84
N GLU A 64 5.56 17.15 12.41
CA GLU A 64 4.49 17.85 13.13
C GLU A 64 3.22 17.00 13.23
N VAL A 65 2.81 16.36 12.13
CA VAL A 65 1.68 15.42 12.08
C VAL A 65 1.85 14.28 13.07
N PHE A 66 2.99 13.58 13.04
CA PHE A 66 3.22 12.46 13.95
C PHE A 66 3.39 12.92 15.40
N ALA A 67 4.04 14.06 15.65
CA ALA A 67 4.13 14.61 16.99
C ALA A 67 2.75 14.96 17.55
N ALA A 68 1.86 15.57 16.76
CA ALA A 68 0.49 15.88 17.14
C ALA A 68 -0.32 14.61 17.44
N ALA A 69 -0.22 13.59 16.58
CA ALA A 69 -0.89 12.31 16.80
C ALA A 69 -0.42 11.62 18.09
N ILE A 70 0.89 11.60 18.35
CA ILE A 70 1.48 10.98 19.54
C ILE A 70 1.13 11.77 20.80
N ALA A 71 1.09 13.11 20.74
CA ALA A 71 0.82 13.99 21.89
C ALA A 71 -0.54 13.72 22.55
N ALA A 72 -1.49 13.13 21.80
CA ALA A 72 -2.79 12.76 22.33
C ALA A 72 -2.74 11.67 23.43
N VAL A 73 -1.63 10.92 23.52
CA VAL A 73 -1.48 9.79 24.46
C VAL A 73 -0.08 9.65 25.10
N ASP A 74 0.97 10.25 24.52
CA ASP A 74 2.37 10.19 25.00
C ASP A 74 3.09 11.52 24.71
N GLU A 75 3.02 12.48 25.64
CA GLU A 75 3.63 13.81 25.48
C GLU A 75 5.16 13.73 25.28
N GLU A 76 5.84 12.85 26.02
CA GLU A 76 7.29 12.67 25.88
C GLU A 76 7.66 12.00 24.55
N GLY A 77 6.83 11.09 24.06
CA GLY A 77 6.91 10.54 22.70
C GLY A 77 6.82 11.62 21.64
N ALA A 78 5.88 12.55 21.79
CA ALA A 78 5.70 13.66 20.88
C ALA A 78 6.92 14.60 20.87
N LYS A 79 7.45 14.95 22.06
CA LYS A 79 8.68 15.75 22.18
C LYS A 79 9.86 15.07 21.48
N ARG A 80 10.01 13.75 21.61
CA ARG A 80 11.06 12.98 20.91
C ARG A 80 10.87 12.98 19.39
N ALA A 81 9.64 12.82 18.90
CA ALA A 81 9.35 12.87 17.46
C ALA A 81 9.65 14.27 16.89
N ALA A 82 9.23 15.33 17.58
CA ALA A 82 9.48 16.72 17.19
C ALA A 82 10.98 17.07 17.18
N ARG A 83 11.78 16.49 18.07
CA ARG A 83 13.25 16.71 18.15
C ARG A 83 14.08 15.82 17.22
N GLU A 84 13.46 14.91 16.45
CA GLU A 84 14.19 14.06 15.51
C GLU A 84 14.89 14.90 14.43
N LYS A 85 16.22 14.86 14.40
CA LYS A 85 17.04 15.65 13.48
C LYS A 85 17.11 15.00 12.11
N ASN A 86 17.10 13.67 12.04
CA ASN A 86 17.23 12.92 10.80
C ASN A 86 15.95 12.17 10.48
N TRP A 87 14.87 12.92 10.18
CA TRP A 87 13.56 12.32 9.94
C TRP A 87 13.58 11.28 8.82
N ARG A 88 14.35 11.50 7.76
CA ARG A 88 14.44 10.61 6.59
C ARG A 88 14.72 9.15 6.95
N PHE A 89 15.49 8.91 8.00
CA PHE A 89 15.87 7.58 8.48
C PHE A 89 15.33 7.28 9.88
N GLY A 90 15.09 8.30 10.70
CA GLY A 90 14.64 8.19 12.09
C GLY A 90 13.13 8.11 12.29
N TYR A 91 12.30 8.33 11.27
CA TYR A 91 10.84 8.33 11.41
C TYR A 91 10.26 6.99 11.90
N HIS A 92 10.84 5.86 11.47
CA HIS A 92 10.29 4.53 11.70
C HIS A 92 10.06 4.23 13.18
N LYS A 93 11.00 4.61 14.07
CA LYS A 93 10.88 4.38 15.52
C LYS A 93 9.75 5.17 16.16
N HIS A 94 9.41 6.34 15.60
CA HIS A 94 8.34 7.18 16.11
C HIS A 94 6.97 6.68 15.65
N ILE A 95 6.86 6.23 14.40
CA ILE A 95 5.64 5.56 13.90
C ILE A 95 5.38 4.26 14.67
N TRP A 96 6.42 3.45 14.87
CA TRP A 96 6.36 2.24 15.69
C TRP A 96 5.83 2.54 17.10
N LYS A 97 6.43 3.51 17.79
CA LYS A 97 6.00 3.91 19.14
C LYS A 97 4.58 4.47 19.17
N SER A 98 4.15 5.21 18.14
CA SER A 98 2.77 5.69 18.00
C SER A 98 1.77 4.54 17.90
N MET A 99 2.06 3.53 17.07
CA MET A 99 1.22 2.33 16.95
C MET A 99 1.13 1.60 18.29
N VAL A 100 2.27 1.35 18.96
CA VAL A 100 2.33 0.71 20.28
C VAL A 100 1.59 1.52 21.35
N ALA A 101 1.69 2.85 21.35
CA ALA A 101 0.94 3.69 22.27
C ALA A 101 -0.57 3.57 22.06
N GLY A 102 -1.02 3.54 20.80
CA GLY A 102 -2.43 3.29 20.47
C GLY A 102 -2.91 1.87 20.78
N ALA A 103 -2.00 0.88 20.82
CA ALA A 103 -2.34 -0.50 21.18
C ALA A 103 -2.72 -0.66 22.68
N ARG A 104 -2.39 0.31 23.53
CA ARG A 104 -2.63 0.24 24.99
C ARG A 104 -4.12 0.19 25.34
N SER A 105 -4.98 0.85 24.58
CA SER A 105 -6.44 0.87 24.79
C SER A 105 -7.19 1.31 23.53
N GLU A 106 -8.49 1.02 23.47
CA GLU A 106 -9.37 1.52 22.39
C GLU A 106 -9.33 3.05 22.31
N GLU A 107 -9.43 3.72 23.46
CA GLU A 107 -9.40 5.18 23.54
C GLU A 107 -8.09 5.76 22.99
N ALA A 108 -6.95 5.15 23.33
CA ALA A 108 -5.65 5.60 22.83
C ALA A 108 -5.56 5.49 21.30
N ALA A 109 -6.02 4.37 20.72
CA ALA A 109 -6.03 4.19 19.27
C ALA A 109 -6.87 5.26 18.56
N LEU A 110 -8.07 5.57 19.10
CA LEU A 110 -8.97 6.57 18.54
C LEU A 110 -8.41 7.99 18.69
N LYS A 111 -7.85 8.34 19.85
CA LYS A 111 -7.23 9.66 20.10
C LYS A 111 -6.05 9.93 19.16
N VAL A 112 -5.16 8.96 18.98
CA VAL A 112 -4.02 9.08 18.05
C VAL A 112 -4.50 9.29 16.62
N ALA A 113 -5.50 8.51 16.18
CA ALA A 113 -6.04 8.62 14.83
C ALA A 113 -6.72 9.96 14.57
N GLN A 114 -7.55 10.42 15.52
CA GLN A 114 -8.26 11.68 15.43
C GLN A 114 -7.29 12.86 15.41
N ALA A 115 -6.35 12.93 16.35
CA ALA A 115 -5.37 14.01 16.42
C ALA A 115 -4.48 14.10 15.18
N GLY A 116 -4.08 12.95 14.61
CA GLY A 116 -3.31 12.90 13.38
C GLY A 116 -4.06 13.47 12.17
N LEU A 117 -5.32 13.07 11.97
CA LEU A 117 -6.14 13.60 10.87
C LEU A 117 -6.48 15.09 11.08
N ASP A 118 -6.88 15.48 12.29
CA ASP A 118 -7.20 16.88 12.60
C ASP A 118 -6.02 17.81 12.32
N HIS A 119 -4.81 17.38 12.71
CA HIS A 119 -3.60 18.15 12.41
C HIS A 119 -3.36 18.26 10.90
N MET A 120 -3.58 17.20 10.11
CA MET A 120 -3.47 17.27 8.66
C MET A 120 -4.48 18.26 8.06
N TYR A 121 -5.75 18.22 8.47
CA TYR A 121 -6.79 19.13 7.97
C TYR A 121 -6.55 20.59 8.38
N ALA A 122 -6.01 20.82 9.57
CA ALA A 122 -5.69 22.16 10.06
C ALA A 122 -4.43 22.76 9.41
N SER A 123 -3.45 21.92 9.08
CA SER A 123 -2.15 22.38 8.59
C SER A 123 -2.09 22.52 7.07
N PHE A 124 -2.54 21.50 6.32
CA PHE A 124 -2.47 21.50 4.85
C PHE A 124 -3.32 22.62 4.25
N ASP A 125 -2.87 23.12 3.10
CA ASP A 125 -3.61 24.11 2.32
C ASP A 125 -4.24 23.45 1.08
N HIS A 126 -5.29 24.07 0.55
CA HIS A 126 -5.80 23.84 -0.79
C HIS A 126 -5.65 25.14 -1.59
N ILE A 127 -4.89 25.05 -2.69
CA ILE A 127 -4.71 26.16 -3.64
C ILE A 127 -5.73 25.98 -4.76
N ARG A 128 -6.65 26.94 -4.88
CA ARG A 128 -7.70 26.98 -5.90
C ARG A 128 -7.15 27.35 -7.27
N ALA A 129 -7.97 27.20 -8.30
CA ALA A 129 -7.62 27.52 -9.68
C ALA A 129 -7.27 29.01 -9.89
N ASP A 130 -7.86 29.91 -9.10
CA ASP A 130 -7.56 31.35 -9.09
C ASP A 130 -6.27 31.70 -8.33
N GLY A 131 -5.59 30.71 -7.75
CA GLY A 131 -4.36 30.88 -6.97
C GLY A 131 -4.59 31.19 -5.49
N THR A 132 -5.83 31.35 -5.04
CA THR A 132 -6.12 31.57 -3.62
C THR A 132 -5.81 30.32 -2.79
N SER A 133 -5.21 30.51 -1.62
CA SER A 133 -4.83 29.43 -0.71
C SER A 133 -5.70 29.48 0.54
N VAL A 134 -6.42 28.40 0.81
CA VAL A 134 -7.24 28.23 2.04
C VAL A 134 -6.81 26.99 2.80
N LYS A 135 -7.13 26.90 4.09
CA LYS A 135 -6.86 25.67 4.85
C LYS A 135 -7.71 24.51 4.34
N LEU A 136 -7.18 23.31 4.40
CA LEU A 136 -7.87 22.12 3.89
C LEU A 136 -9.20 21.88 4.60
N ALA A 137 -9.25 22.09 5.92
CA ALA A 137 -10.50 22.05 6.69
C ALA A 137 -11.54 23.05 6.18
N GLN A 138 -11.12 24.26 5.80
CA GLN A 138 -11.99 25.29 5.24
C GLN A 138 -12.44 24.91 3.82
N ALA A 139 -11.52 24.42 2.98
CA ALA A 139 -11.84 23.94 1.64
C ALA A 139 -12.90 22.82 1.65
N LYS A 140 -12.81 21.88 2.61
CA LYS A 140 -13.84 20.85 2.82
C LYS A 140 -15.20 21.45 3.16
N LYS A 141 -15.25 22.49 4.01
CA LYS A 141 -16.51 23.15 4.39
C LYS A 141 -17.13 23.93 3.23
N GLU A 142 -16.30 24.65 2.48
CA GLU A 142 -16.71 25.52 1.35
C GLU A 142 -16.85 24.78 0.02
N ARG A 143 -16.81 23.44 0.04
CA ARG A 143 -16.92 22.60 -1.15
C ARG A 143 -18.18 22.92 -1.97
N LYS A 144 -18.05 22.92 -3.29
CA LYS A 144 -19.15 23.16 -4.24
C LYS A 144 -19.04 22.19 -5.39
N ASN A 145 -20.17 21.62 -5.81
CA ASN A 145 -20.20 20.78 -6.99
C ASN A 145 -20.10 21.67 -8.24
N VAL A 146 -19.15 21.33 -9.12
CA VAL A 146 -18.93 22.00 -10.42
C VAL A 146 -19.02 21.03 -11.59
N PHE A 147 -19.31 19.76 -11.33
CA PHE A 147 -19.34 18.71 -12.32
C PHE A 147 -20.77 18.36 -12.71
N HIS A 148 -20.94 18.03 -13.98
CA HIS A 148 -22.11 17.30 -14.45
C HIS A 148 -21.84 15.80 -14.36
N THR A 149 -22.88 14.99 -14.57
CA THR A 149 -22.79 13.53 -14.44
C THR A 149 -23.14 12.84 -15.75
N ALA A 150 -22.29 11.92 -16.19
CA ALA A 150 -22.58 11.00 -17.28
C ALA A 150 -22.71 9.57 -16.75
N THR A 151 -23.46 8.71 -17.44
CA THR A 151 -23.58 7.29 -17.10
C THR A 151 -23.55 6.45 -18.37
N ILE A 152 -22.74 5.40 -18.36
CA ILE A 152 -22.62 4.41 -19.43
C ILE A 152 -22.98 3.05 -18.84
N LYS A 153 -23.86 2.32 -19.55
CA LYS A 153 -24.24 0.96 -19.21
C LYS A 153 -23.57 0.00 -20.21
N GLY A 154 -22.94 -1.04 -19.70
CA GLY A 154 -22.39 -2.10 -20.54
C GLY A 154 -23.48 -2.94 -21.21
N GLY A 155 -23.17 -3.46 -22.39
CA GLY A 155 -24.11 -4.20 -23.23
C GLY A 155 -24.13 -5.70 -22.97
N ARG A 156 -23.15 -6.24 -22.23
CA ARG A 156 -23.06 -7.68 -21.98
C ARG A 156 -24.10 -8.10 -20.92
N PRO A 157 -24.95 -9.10 -21.17
CA PRO A 157 -25.85 -9.61 -20.16
C PRO A 157 -25.08 -10.11 -18.94
N LYS A 158 -25.69 -9.95 -17.76
CA LYS A 158 -25.17 -10.53 -16.52
C LYS A 158 -25.17 -12.05 -16.61
N ALA A 159 -24.05 -12.66 -16.20
CA ALA A 159 -23.96 -14.11 -16.07
C ALA A 159 -24.90 -14.62 -14.98
N ALA A 160 -25.57 -15.76 -15.19
CA ALA A 160 -26.45 -16.36 -14.20
C ALA A 160 -25.73 -16.73 -12.89
N ARG A 161 -24.46 -17.14 -13.00
CA ARG A 161 -23.56 -17.45 -11.88
C ARG A 161 -22.16 -16.94 -12.21
N PRO A 162 -21.84 -15.68 -11.90
CA PRO A 162 -20.50 -15.16 -12.11
C PRO A 162 -19.52 -15.89 -11.19
N GLU A 163 -18.43 -16.42 -11.75
CA GLU A 163 -17.37 -17.09 -11.01
C GLU A 163 -16.12 -16.21 -11.00
N ILE A 164 -15.51 -16.04 -9.83
CA ILE A 164 -14.25 -15.30 -9.69
C ILE A 164 -13.09 -16.20 -10.09
N LYS A 165 -12.24 -15.71 -10.99
CA LYS A 165 -11.02 -16.38 -11.43
C LYS A 165 -9.80 -15.69 -10.81
N VAL A 166 -8.85 -16.48 -10.33
CA VAL A 166 -7.57 -16.00 -9.80
C VAL A 166 -6.44 -16.45 -10.73
N PRO A 167 -5.93 -15.57 -11.62
CA PRO A 167 -4.78 -15.87 -12.47
C PRO A 167 -3.50 -15.93 -11.64
N TYR A 168 -3.13 -17.13 -11.19
CA TYR A 168 -1.97 -17.36 -10.35
C TYR A 168 -0.75 -17.73 -11.18
N LYS A 169 0.20 -16.79 -11.27
CA LYS A 169 1.55 -17.08 -11.71
C LYS A 169 2.45 -17.12 -10.48
N CYS A 170 3.04 -18.28 -10.19
CA CYS A 170 4.00 -18.37 -9.09
C CYS A 170 5.23 -17.51 -9.43
N PHE A 171 5.57 -16.53 -8.57
CA PHE A 171 6.66 -15.60 -8.85
C PHE A 171 8.03 -16.28 -8.96
N HIS A 172 8.23 -17.36 -8.21
CA HIS A 172 9.51 -18.07 -8.17
C HIS A 172 9.68 -19.05 -9.34
N THR A 173 8.63 -19.79 -9.69
CA THR A 173 8.72 -20.85 -10.72
C THR A 173 8.23 -20.37 -12.09
N GLY A 174 7.49 -19.26 -12.15
CA GLY A 174 6.87 -18.76 -13.37
C GLY A 174 5.66 -19.56 -13.84
N VAL A 175 5.31 -20.66 -13.17
CA VAL A 175 4.18 -21.53 -13.53
C VAL A 175 2.88 -20.76 -13.37
N PHE A 176 2.07 -20.77 -14.43
CA PHE A 176 0.75 -20.14 -14.47
C PHE A 176 -0.35 -21.19 -14.26
N THR A 177 -1.36 -20.81 -13.49
CA THR A 177 -2.59 -21.58 -13.30
C THR A 177 -3.75 -20.61 -13.11
N GLU A 178 -4.83 -20.77 -13.88
CA GLU A 178 -6.09 -20.06 -13.62
C GLU A 178 -6.85 -20.81 -12.54
N LEU A 179 -6.84 -20.29 -11.30
CA LEU A 179 -7.50 -20.91 -10.16
C LEU A 179 -8.97 -20.50 -10.10
N LYS A 180 -9.83 -21.49 -9.92
CA LYS A 180 -11.29 -21.35 -9.73
C LYS A 180 -11.85 -22.59 -9.04
N GLY A 181 -13.07 -22.52 -8.52
CA GLY A 181 -13.72 -23.62 -7.81
C GLY A 181 -12.80 -24.37 -6.83
N GLN A 182 -12.75 -25.70 -6.93
CA GLN A 182 -11.93 -26.55 -6.06
C GLN A 182 -10.43 -26.26 -6.13
N ALA A 183 -9.89 -25.98 -7.32
CA ALA A 183 -8.45 -25.70 -7.47
C ALA A 183 -8.03 -24.42 -6.71
N LEU A 184 -8.92 -23.43 -6.62
CA LEU A 184 -8.71 -22.25 -5.79
C LEU A 184 -8.77 -22.59 -4.29
N LEU A 185 -9.75 -23.41 -3.85
CA LEU A 185 -9.84 -23.86 -2.46
C LEU A 185 -8.54 -24.58 -2.04
N ASP A 186 -8.06 -25.51 -2.86
CA ASP A 186 -6.84 -26.27 -2.59
C ASP A 186 -5.60 -25.36 -2.55
N GLN A 187 -5.53 -24.34 -3.41
CA GLN A 187 -4.43 -23.37 -3.38
C GLN A 187 -4.48 -22.50 -2.13
N VAL A 188 -5.67 -22.09 -1.69
CA VAL A 188 -5.84 -21.35 -0.44
C VAL A 188 -5.36 -22.20 0.75
N ASP A 189 -5.70 -23.49 0.78
CA ASP A 189 -5.19 -24.42 1.80
C ASP A 189 -3.67 -24.55 1.78
N ARG A 190 -3.04 -24.58 0.60
CA ARG A 190 -1.58 -24.54 0.48
C ARG A 190 -0.99 -23.25 1.05
N TRP A 191 -1.58 -22.09 0.76
CA TRP A 191 -1.13 -20.80 1.30
C TRP A 191 -1.27 -20.73 2.82
N VAL A 192 -2.38 -21.23 3.39
CA VAL A 192 -2.60 -21.29 4.85
C VAL A 192 -1.60 -22.24 5.50
N SER A 193 -1.45 -23.45 4.96
CA SER A 193 -0.55 -24.48 5.49
C SER A 193 0.91 -24.03 5.47
N TRP A 194 1.34 -23.38 4.38
CA TRP A 194 2.68 -22.80 4.29
C TRP A 194 2.89 -21.64 5.25
N GLY A 195 1.82 -20.88 5.55
CA GLY A 195 1.87 -19.64 6.33
C GLY A 195 2.05 -18.39 5.47
N THR A 196 1.78 -18.47 4.17
CA THR A 196 1.75 -17.31 3.27
C THR A 196 0.64 -16.33 3.68
N ILE A 197 -0.50 -16.85 4.11
CA ILE A 197 -1.67 -16.06 4.54
C ILE A 197 -2.14 -16.52 5.92
N GLU A 198 -2.90 -15.69 6.63
CA GLU A 198 -3.53 -16.11 7.89
C GLU A 198 -4.72 -17.07 7.66
N PRO A 199 -5.02 -17.99 8.60
CA PRO A 199 -6.14 -18.93 8.46
C PRO A 199 -7.52 -18.30 8.24
N ASP A 200 -7.80 -17.16 8.89
CA ASP A 200 -9.04 -16.39 8.70
C ASP A 200 -9.12 -15.78 7.30
N CYS A 201 -7.99 -15.31 6.74
CA CYS A 201 -7.89 -14.89 5.34
C CYS A 201 -8.28 -16.04 4.40
N GLY A 202 -7.75 -17.24 4.67
CA GLY A 202 -8.08 -18.43 3.90
C GLY A 202 -9.57 -18.75 3.95
N GLU A 203 -10.17 -18.81 5.14
CA GLU A 203 -11.61 -19.08 5.27
C GLU A 203 -12.48 -17.98 4.64
N ALA A 204 -12.11 -16.70 4.74
CA ALA A 204 -12.82 -15.61 4.07
C ALA A 204 -12.85 -15.79 2.53
N ILE A 205 -11.71 -16.15 1.92
CA ILE A 205 -11.63 -16.44 0.48
C ILE A 205 -12.50 -17.65 0.12
N LYS A 206 -12.42 -18.73 0.92
CA LYS A 206 -13.24 -19.93 0.68
C LYS A 206 -14.74 -19.66 0.85
N GLU A 207 -15.14 -18.80 1.80
CA GLU A 207 -16.54 -18.44 2.02
C GLU A 207 -17.12 -17.70 0.80
N VAL A 208 -16.32 -16.85 0.13
CA VAL A 208 -16.72 -16.22 -1.14
C VAL A 208 -16.92 -17.27 -2.23
N VAL A 209 -16.03 -18.27 -2.34
CA VAL A 209 -16.17 -19.36 -3.32
C VAL A 209 -17.40 -20.22 -3.03
N ARG A 210 -17.69 -20.50 -1.75
CA ARG A 210 -18.85 -21.28 -1.31
C ARG A 210 -20.19 -20.54 -1.44
N ASN A 211 -20.15 -19.21 -1.57
CA ASN A 211 -21.32 -18.34 -1.72
C ASN A 211 -21.31 -17.61 -3.08
N PRO A 212 -21.55 -18.33 -4.19
CA PRO A 212 -21.47 -17.75 -5.54
C PRO A 212 -22.42 -16.56 -5.76
N GLN A 213 -23.51 -16.46 -5.00
CA GLN A 213 -24.42 -15.31 -5.01
C GLN A 213 -23.75 -13.99 -4.59
N TRP A 214 -22.63 -14.02 -3.86
CA TRP A 214 -21.88 -12.81 -3.51
C TRP A 214 -21.05 -12.26 -4.67
N SER A 215 -20.81 -13.07 -5.69
CA SER A 215 -20.13 -12.62 -6.92
C SER A 215 -21.06 -11.83 -7.84
N ASP A 216 -22.36 -11.79 -7.54
CA ASP A 216 -23.30 -10.91 -8.22
C ASP A 216 -23.31 -9.51 -7.58
N LEU A 217 -22.62 -8.56 -8.22
CA LEU A 217 -22.53 -7.19 -7.73
C LEU A 217 -23.56 -6.25 -8.35
N SER A 218 -24.54 -6.76 -9.09
CA SER A 218 -25.55 -5.93 -9.80
C SER A 218 -26.41 -5.06 -8.88
N SER A 219 -26.51 -5.41 -7.60
CA SER A 219 -27.18 -4.61 -6.58
C SER A 219 -26.24 -3.83 -5.66
N GLN A 220 -24.93 -3.85 -5.93
CA GLN A 220 -23.90 -3.22 -5.11
C GLN A 220 -23.36 -1.96 -5.80
N TYR A 221 -22.97 -0.97 -4.98
CA TYR A 221 -22.54 0.35 -5.43
C TYR A 221 -21.15 0.67 -4.91
N PHE A 222 -20.29 1.19 -5.78
CA PHE A 222 -18.90 1.46 -5.47
C PHE A 222 -18.48 2.84 -5.97
N VAL A 223 -17.98 3.71 -5.09
CA VAL A 223 -17.21 4.89 -5.50
C VAL A 223 -15.75 4.47 -5.57
N VAL A 224 -15.11 4.58 -6.73
CA VAL A 224 -13.72 4.14 -6.93
C VAL A 224 -12.82 5.33 -7.19
N LEU A 225 -12.02 5.72 -6.18
CA LEU A 225 -11.08 6.83 -6.25
C LEU A 225 -9.74 6.35 -6.80
N GLY A 226 -9.44 6.72 -8.04
CA GLY A 226 -8.33 6.16 -8.82
C GLY A 226 -8.75 4.88 -9.54
N THR A 227 -9.76 4.98 -10.40
CA THR A 227 -10.44 3.84 -11.07
C THR A 227 -9.48 2.94 -11.84
N THR A 228 -8.48 3.52 -12.52
CA THR A 228 -7.46 2.81 -13.30
C THR A 228 -6.20 2.47 -12.50
N SER A 229 -6.23 2.61 -11.18
CA SER A 229 -5.11 2.19 -10.34
C SER A 229 -4.79 0.71 -10.54
N ALA A 230 -3.50 0.40 -10.59
CA ALA A 230 -3.00 -0.96 -10.79
C ALA A 230 -3.60 -1.97 -9.78
N MET A 231 -3.71 -1.55 -8.52
CA MET A 231 -4.24 -2.36 -7.42
C MET A 231 -5.76 -2.14 -7.18
N GLY A 232 -6.42 -1.38 -8.06
CA GLY A 232 -7.84 -1.06 -7.94
C GLY A 232 -8.73 -2.23 -8.39
N PRO A 233 -9.95 -2.35 -7.85
CA PRO A 233 -10.84 -3.48 -8.10
C PRO A 233 -11.67 -3.32 -9.39
N PHE A 234 -11.42 -2.28 -10.21
CA PHE A 234 -12.27 -1.93 -11.35
C PHE A 234 -12.52 -3.11 -12.31
N LEU A 235 -11.48 -3.88 -12.65
CA LEU A 235 -11.62 -5.03 -13.54
C LEU A 235 -12.50 -6.12 -12.94
N LEU A 236 -12.39 -6.39 -11.64
CA LEU A 236 -13.27 -7.36 -10.97
C LEU A 236 -14.70 -6.83 -10.90
N LEU A 237 -14.88 -5.59 -10.43
CA LEU A 237 -16.18 -4.96 -10.27
C LEU A 237 -16.96 -4.92 -11.58
N LYS A 238 -16.29 -4.57 -12.70
CA LYS A 238 -16.97 -4.49 -14.00
C LYS A 238 -17.42 -5.87 -14.49
N GLU A 239 -16.59 -6.90 -14.32
CA GLU A 239 -16.92 -8.26 -14.75
C GLU A 239 -18.08 -8.85 -13.94
N LEU A 240 -18.17 -8.49 -12.66
CA LEU A 240 -19.22 -8.93 -11.73
C LEU A 240 -20.50 -8.07 -11.77
N GLY A 241 -20.56 -7.07 -12.66
CA GLY A 241 -21.78 -6.29 -12.93
C GLY A 241 -22.07 -5.18 -11.93
N ALA A 242 -21.06 -4.66 -11.23
CA ALA A 242 -21.24 -3.62 -10.23
C ALA A 242 -21.76 -2.28 -10.80
N ASN A 243 -22.34 -1.45 -9.93
CA ASN A 243 -22.61 -0.04 -10.21
C ASN A 243 -21.43 0.79 -9.69
N ILE A 244 -20.67 1.40 -10.59
CA ILE A 244 -19.38 2.04 -10.28
C ILE A 244 -19.49 3.55 -10.52
N ILE A 245 -19.33 4.33 -9.47
CA ILE A 245 -19.12 5.78 -9.52
C ILE A 245 -17.60 5.99 -9.66
N ALA A 246 -17.14 6.16 -10.90
CA ALA A 246 -15.73 6.22 -11.25
C ALA A 246 -15.15 7.64 -11.10
N VAL A 247 -14.05 7.75 -10.37
CA VAL A 247 -13.25 8.96 -10.23
C VAL A 247 -11.83 8.67 -10.72
N ASP A 248 -11.41 9.37 -11.76
CA ASP A 248 -10.05 9.31 -12.31
C ASP A 248 -9.68 10.59 -13.06
N LEU A 249 -8.39 10.75 -13.33
CA LEU A 249 -7.79 11.91 -14.00
C LEU A 249 -8.52 12.26 -15.29
N ASP A 250 -8.67 13.56 -15.52
CA ASP A 250 -9.30 14.19 -16.68
C ASP A 250 -8.43 14.10 -17.95
N ARG A 251 -8.05 12.88 -18.33
CA ARG A 251 -7.21 12.58 -19.48
C ARG A 251 -7.95 11.66 -20.46
N PRO A 252 -8.10 12.03 -21.74
CA PRO A 252 -8.91 11.26 -22.69
C PRO A 252 -8.57 9.77 -22.77
N GLN A 253 -7.28 9.41 -22.73
CA GLN A 253 -6.83 8.02 -22.78
C GLN A 253 -7.22 7.16 -21.57
N ILE A 254 -7.46 7.78 -20.40
CA ILE A 254 -7.96 7.07 -19.21
C ILE A 254 -9.43 6.77 -19.40
N TRP A 255 -10.22 7.76 -19.82
CA TRP A 255 -11.65 7.62 -20.03
C TRP A 255 -11.99 6.73 -21.21
N LYS A 256 -11.19 6.75 -22.28
CA LYS A 256 -11.26 5.76 -23.35
C LYS A 256 -11.18 4.34 -22.79
N LYS A 257 -10.16 4.03 -21.98
CA LYS A 257 -9.98 2.70 -21.36
C LYS A 257 -11.14 2.31 -20.44
N ILE A 258 -11.63 3.25 -19.62
CA ILE A 258 -12.74 2.99 -18.70
C ILE A 258 -14.03 2.73 -19.50
N ILE A 259 -14.39 3.64 -20.41
CA ILE A 259 -15.67 3.61 -21.14
C ILE A 259 -15.72 2.43 -22.11
N GLU A 260 -14.68 2.22 -22.93
CA GLU A 260 -14.61 1.06 -23.84
C GLU A 260 -14.57 -0.25 -23.04
N GLY A 261 -13.82 -0.29 -21.92
CA GLY A 261 -13.72 -1.48 -21.07
C GLY A 261 -15.03 -1.89 -20.38
N VAL A 262 -16.01 -0.98 -20.32
CA VAL A 262 -17.36 -1.20 -19.74
C VAL A 262 -18.37 -1.63 -20.79
N GLN A 263 -18.20 -1.24 -22.05
CA GLN A 263 -19.14 -1.57 -23.13
C GLN A 263 -19.38 -3.08 -23.25
N ASP A 264 -18.33 -3.90 -23.10
CA ASP A 264 -18.42 -5.36 -23.04
C ASP A 264 -18.40 -5.90 -21.60
N SER A 265 -19.28 -5.35 -20.74
CA SER A 265 -19.45 -5.81 -19.37
C SER A 265 -20.91 -5.69 -18.91
N PRO A 266 -21.31 -6.36 -17.83
CA PRO A 266 -22.63 -6.16 -17.22
C PRO A 266 -22.71 -4.94 -16.30
N ALA A 267 -21.62 -4.16 -16.18
CA ALA A 267 -21.54 -3.06 -15.22
C ALA A 267 -22.19 -1.78 -15.73
N THR A 268 -22.49 -0.89 -14.78
CA THR A 268 -22.89 0.49 -15.06
C THR A 268 -21.85 1.42 -14.45
N VAL A 269 -21.35 2.38 -15.22
CA VAL A 269 -20.35 3.35 -14.77
C VAL A 269 -20.90 4.76 -14.85
N THR A 270 -20.94 5.44 -13.71
CA THR A 270 -21.31 6.85 -13.55
C THR A 270 -20.05 7.65 -13.25
N PHE A 271 -19.85 8.80 -13.87
CA PHE A 271 -18.60 9.56 -13.75
C PHE A 271 -18.81 11.07 -13.95
N PRO A 272 -17.89 11.91 -13.45
CA PRO A 272 -17.99 13.35 -13.61
C PRO A 272 -17.60 13.77 -15.02
N VAL A 273 -18.30 14.75 -15.56
CA VAL A 273 -17.97 15.44 -16.81
C VAL A 273 -17.99 16.95 -16.57
N LYS A 274 -17.10 17.68 -17.26
CA LYS A 274 -16.91 19.14 -17.12
C LYS A 274 -18.02 19.95 -17.79
N GLU A 275 -18.73 19.34 -18.73
CA GLU A 275 -19.80 19.96 -19.51
C GLU A 275 -21.08 19.12 -19.38
N LYS A 276 -22.23 19.73 -19.68
CA LYS A 276 -23.52 19.05 -19.62
C LYS A 276 -23.53 17.84 -20.56
N PHE A 277 -23.81 16.66 -20.01
CA PHE A 277 -23.97 15.45 -20.80
C PHE A 277 -25.29 15.48 -21.57
N THR A 278 -25.23 15.49 -22.90
CA THR A 278 -26.36 15.55 -23.83
C THR A 278 -26.29 14.46 -24.90
N ASN A 279 -25.57 13.36 -24.65
CA ASN A 279 -25.28 12.22 -25.53
C ASN A 279 -23.94 12.29 -26.29
N GLN A 280 -22.94 13.03 -25.79
CA GLN A 280 -21.57 12.96 -26.31
C GLN A 280 -21.06 11.51 -26.25
N SER A 281 -20.27 11.10 -27.24
CA SER A 281 -19.68 9.76 -27.32
C SER A 281 -18.26 9.82 -27.89
N GLY A 282 -17.52 8.71 -27.80
CA GLY A 282 -16.15 8.62 -28.31
C GLY A 282 -15.25 9.75 -27.77
N GLU A 283 -14.46 10.34 -28.67
CA GLU A 283 -13.47 11.38 -28.34
C GLU A 283 -14.08 12.63 -27.68
N GLU A 284 -15.32 13.01 -28.02
CA GLU A 284 -15.99 14.16 -27.40
C GLU A 284 -16.24 13.91 -25.92
N LEU A 285 -16.77 12.72 -25.60
CA LEU A 285 -17.00 12.30 -24.22
C LEU A 285 -15.67 12.17 -23.45
N TYR A 286 -14.64 11.61 -24.08
CA TYR A 286 -13.34 11.41 -23.42
C TYR A 286 -12.66 12.74 -23.05
N LYS A 287 -12.86 13.80 -23.84
CA LYS A 287 -12.29 15.13 -23.58
C LYS A 287 -12.91 15.83 -22.38
N ILE A 288 -14.22 15.66 -22.17
CA ILE A 288 -14.94 16.32 -21.08
C ILE A 288 -14.97 15.47 -19.79
N ALA A 289 -14.63 14.18 -19.86
CA ALA A 289 -14.71 13.26 -18.74
C ALA A 289 -13.57 13.41 -17.72
N GLY A 290 -13.93 13.19 -16.46
CA GLY A 290 -13.01 13.08 -15.34
C GLY A 290 -12.71 14.35 -14.59
N CYS A 291 -11.84 14.17 -13.60
CA CYS A 291 -11.49 15.18 -12.61
C CYS A 291 -10.15 14.81 -11.97
N ASN A 292 -9.53 15.75 -11.27
CA ASN A 292 -8.24 15.50 -10.62
C ASN A 292 -8.37 15.52 -9.10
N LEU A 293 -8.19 14.36 -8.45
CA LEU A 293 -8.26 14.20 -7.00
C LEU A 293 -7.44 15.24 -6.23
N MET A 294 -6.24 15.60 -6.70
CA MET A 294 -5.39 16.51 -5.95
C MET A 294 -5.84 17.97 -6.10
N THR A 295 -6.22 18.39 -7.30
CA THR A 295 -6.57 19.79 -7.58
C THR A 295 -8.03 20.13 -7.31
N GLN A 296 -8.92 19.14 -7.38
CA GLN A 296 -10.37 19.31 -7.32
C GLN A 296 -11.02 18.49 -6.17
N ALA A 297 -10.27 18.17 -5.10
CA ALA A 297 -10.78 17.36 -3.99
C ALA A 297 -12.10 17.88 -3.39
N PRO A 298 -12.25 19.18 -3.05
CA PRO A 298 -13.52 19.70 -2.53
C PRO A 298 -14.67 19.51 -3.53
N GLU A 299 -14.43 19.81 -4.80
CA GLU A 299 -15.44 19.72 -5.86
C GLU A 299 -15.89 18.28 -6.10
N ILE A 300 -14.95 17.33 -6.07
CA ILE A 300 -15.24 15.90 -6.17
C ILE A 300 -16.02 15.45 -4.92
N ALA A 301 -15.65 15.89 -3.71
CA ALA A 301 -16.37 15.55 -2.49
C ALA A 301 -17.84 16.03 -2.53
N ALA A 302 -18.08 17.22 -3.08
CA ALA A 302 -19.43 17.73 -3.32
C ALA A 302 -20.17 16.90 -4.38
N TRP A 303 -19.56 16.68 -5.55
CA TRP A 303 -20.18 15.90 -6.63
C TRP A 303 -20.53 14.46 -6.22
N VAL A 304 -19.63 13.77 -5.51
CA VAL A 304 -19.89 12.41 -5.01
C VAL A 304 -21.04 12.44 -3.99
N SER A 305 -21.10 13.45 -3.12
CA SER A 305 -22.19 13.58 -2.14
C SER A 305 -23.56 13.80 -2.79
N ASP A 306 -23.61 14.51 -3.92
CA ASP A 306 -24.84 14.72 -4.69
C ASP A 306 -25.21 13.46 -5.49
N THR A 307 -24.21 12.77 -6.04
CA THR A 307 -24.41 11.64 -6.95
C THR A 307 -24.75 10.34 -6.22
N VAL A 308 -24.13 10.08 -5.06
CA VAL A 308 -24.33 8.84 -4.30
C VAL A 308 -25.80 8.58 -3.96
N PRO A 309 -26.56 9.53 -3.36
CA PRO A 309 -27.98 9.30 -3.06
C PRO A 309 -28.82 8.96 -4.30
N VAL A 310 -28.55 9.63 -5.42
CA VAL A 310 -29.28 9.46 -6.69
C VAL A 310 -29.02 8.09 -7.30
N VAL A 311 -27.74 7.68 -7.37
CA VAL A 311 -27.33 6.42 -7.99
C VAL A 311 -27.68 5.23 -7.09
N CYS A 312 -27.43 5.35 -5.79
CA CYS A 312 -27.58 4.24 -4.84
C CYS A 312 -29.03 4.03 -4.39
N LYS A 313 -29.92 5.03 -4.54
CA LYS A 313 -31.35 4.93 -4.21
C LYS A 313 -31.59 4.40 -2.79
N GLY A 314 -30.84 4.94 -1.82
CA GLY A 314 -30.90 4.55 -0.40
C GLY A 314 -30.15 3.26 -0.03
N LYS A 315 -29.50 2.57 -0.98
CA LYS A 315 -28.69 1.38 -0.70
C LYS A 315 -27.26 1.74 -0.25
N PRO A 316 -26.61 0.90 0.56
CA PRO A 316 -25.24 1.15 0.98
C PRO A 316 -24.24 1.28 -0.18
N VAL A 317 -23.25 2.16 -0.02
CA VAL A 317 -22.18 2.39 -1.00
C VAL A 317 -20.81 2.05 -0.40
N THR A 318 -19.95 1.43 -1.20
CA THR A 318 -18.56 1.17 -0.84
C THR A 318 -17.65 2.24 -1.46
N VAL A 319 -16.99 3.06 -0.65
CA VAL A 319 -16.07 4.11 -1.10
C VAL A 319 -14.63 3.62 -0.97
N GLY A 320 -13.98 3.43 -2.11
CA GLY A 320 -12.66 2.80 -2.22
C GLY A 320 -11.54 3.75 -2.62
N GLY A 321 -10.45 3.78 -1.85
CA GLY A 321 -9.27 4.63 -2.10
C GLY A 321 -8.09 3.85 -2.66
N TYR A 322 -7.89 3.91 -3.98
CA TYR A 322 -6.86 3.11 -4.68
C TYR A 322 -5.77 3.93 -5.35
N ALA A 323 -5.91 5.26 -5.37
CA ALA A 323 -4.93 6.15 -5.98
C ALA A 323 -3.53 6.03 -5.33
N TYR A 324 -2.51 5.91 -6.17
CA TYR A 324 -1.11 5.80 -5.76
C TYR A 324 -0.23 6.71 -6.62
N LEU A 325 0.69 7.42 -5.97
CA LEU A 325 1.72 8.27 -6.57
C LEU A 325 2.96 8.17 -5.69
N ASP A 326 4.14 8.50 -6.22
CA ASP A 326 5.39 8.42 -5.44
C ASP A 326 5.62 9.67 -4.58
N GLY A 327 6.23 9.48 -3.41
CA GLY A 327 6.73 10.57 -2.57
C GLY A 327 5.63 11.46 -2.02
N GLU A 328 5.81 12.78 -2.14
CA GLU A 328 4.92 13.81 -1.58
C GLU A 328 3.50 13.75 -2.17
N LEU A 329 3.42 13.43 -3.47
CA LEU A 329 2.16 13.28 -4.18
C LEU A 329 1.28 12.17 -3.59
N HIS A 330 1.89 11.13 -3.00
CA HIS A 330 1.13 10.06 -2.35
C HIS A 330 0.29 10.57 -1.17
N VAL A 331 0.86 11.49 -0.40
CA VAL A 331 0.18 12.09 0.75
C VAL A 331 -0.98 12.93 0.27
N ARG A 332 -0.73 13.81 -0.71
CA ARG A 332 -1.75 14.72 -1.26
C ARG A 332 -2.94 13.97 -1.81
N VAL A 333 -2.70 12.93 -2.61
CA VAL A 333 -3.78 12.14 -3.22
C VAL A 333 -4.56 11.31 -2.18
N ASN A 334 -3.90 10.78 -1.14
CA ASN A 334 -4.62 10.06 -0.09
C ASN A 334 -5.40 11.00 0.83
N LEU A 335 -4.91 12.21 1.08
CA LEU A 335 -5.64 13.23 1.82
C LEU A 335 -6.86 13.73 1.03
N ALA A 336 -6.78 13.78 -0.30
CA ALA A 336 -7.95 13.99 -1.17
C ALA A 336 -8.98 12.86 -1.04
N CYS A 337 -8.53 11.60 -1.09
CA CYS A 337 -9.40 10.45 -0.87
C CYS A 337 -10.08 10.50 0.51
N ASP A 338 -9.34 10.87 1.56
CA ASP A 338 -9.88 11.01 2.92
C ASP A 338 -10.96 12.09 3.00
N MET A 339 -10.77 13.23 2.33
CA MET A 339 -11.79 14.27 2.24
C MET A 339 -13.07 13.74 1.63
N ILE A 340 -12.98 13.05 0.50
CA ILE A 340 -14.16 12.50 -0.18
C ILE A 340 -14.84 11.44 0.69
N MET A 341 -14.07 10.50 1.25
CA MET A 341 -14.60 9.45 2.15
C MET A 341 -15.31 10.04 3.36
N SER A 342 -14.66 10.97 4.07
CA SER A 342 -15.22 11.59 5.26
C SER A 342 -16.45 12.44 4.95
N THR A 343 -16.46 13.17 3.83
CA THR A 343 -17.63 13.92 3.40
C THR A 343 -18.80 12.99 3.06
N VAL A 344 -18.58 11.87 2.36
CA VAL A 344 -19.66 10.91 2.07
C VAL A 344 -20.20 10.25 3.33
N ILE A 345 -19.34 9.96 4.32
CA ILE A 345 -19.78 9.48 5.63
C ILE A 345 -20.69 10.52 6.32
N GLU A 346 -20.28 11.80 6.30
CA GLU A 346 -21.03 12.91 6.89
C GLU A 346 -22.38 13.14 6.20
N THR A 347 -22.46 13.00 4.87
CA THR A 347 -23.67 13.34 4.09
C THR A 347 -24.61 12.17 3.85
N TYR A 348 -24.09 10.95 3.70
CA TYR A 348 -24.89 9.74 3.42
C TYR A 348 -25.16 8.88 4.66
N GLY A 349 -24.44 9.14 5.75
CA GLY A 349 -24.55 8.46 7.03
C GLY A 349 -23.66 7.23 7.13
N ALA A 350 -22.93 7.10 8.25
CA ALA A 350 -21.94 6.06 8.47
C ALA A 350 -22.48 4.62 8.27
N ASN A 351 -23.73 4.34 8.65
CA ASN A 351 -24.33 3.01 8.49
C ASN A 351 -24.60 2.63 7.03
N ASN A 352 -24.67 3.62 6.12
CA ASN A 352 -24.87 3.42 4.68
C ASN A 352 -23.56 3.45 3.90
N VAL A 353 -22.42 3.68 4.56
CA VAL A 353 -21.12 3.80 3.92
C VAL A 353 -20.22 2.67 4.37
N ARG A 354 -19.57 2.04 3.39
CA ARG A 354 -18.49 1.09 3.60
C ARG A 354 -17.21 1.71 3.06
N LEU A 355 -16.09 1.60 3.77
CA LEU A 355 -14.79 2.01 3.25
C LEU A 355 -14.02 0.81 2.72
N ALA A 356 -13.30 1.00 1.62
CA ALA A 356 -12.39 0.00 1.06
C ALA A 356 -11.00 0.60 0.82
N ASN A 357 -9.97 0.10 1.51
CA ASN A 357 -8.58 0.52 1.33
C ASN A 357 -7.67 -0.71 1.37
N LEU A 358 -6.47 -0.59 0.83
CA LEU A 358 -5.45 -1.64 0.89
C LEU A 358 -4.33 -1.25 1.85
N CYS A 359 -4.20 -2.02 2.92
CA CYS A 359 -3.04 -1.94 3.79
C CYS A 359 -1.80 -2.49 3.09
N THR A 360 -0.65 -1.88 3.38
CA THR A 360 0.64 -2.32 2.85
C THR A 360 1.24 -3.39 3.76
N PRO A 361 1.97 -4.39 3.24
CA PRO A 361 2.67 -5.35 4.10
C PRO A 361 3.91 -4.74 4.76
N THR A 362 4.29 -3.51 4.42
CA THR A 362 5.50 -2.84 4.88
C THR A 362 5.24 -1.73 5.90
N ASP A 363 4.30 -1.95 6.82
CA ASP A 363 3.98 -1.04 7.94
C ASP A 363 3.97 -1.81 9.26
N CYS A 364 3.74 -1.14 10.39
CA CYS A 364 3.59 -1.79 11.68
C CYS A 364 2.13 -1.98 12.08
N TYR A 365 1.83 -3.17 12.61
CA TYR A 365 0.49 -3.64 12.91
C TYR A 365 0.44 -4.42 14.22
N LEU A 366 -0.75 -4.48 14.82
CA LEU A 366 -1.12 -5.63 15.65
C LEU A 366 -1.16 -6.89 14.76
N ILE A 367 -0.82 -8.05 15.32
CA ILE A 367 -0.88 -9.34 14.63
C ILE A 367 -1.54 -10.39 15.51
N PRO A 368 -2.13 -11.46 14.94
CA PRO A 368 -2.59 -12.58 15.74
C PRO A 368 -1.43 -13.24 16.51
N GLU A 369 -1.67 -13.67 17.74
CA GLU A 369 -0.66 -14.40 18.54
C GLU A 369 -0.09 -15.62 17.78
N ARG A 370 -0.96 -16.33 17.05
CA ARG A 370 -0.57 -17.46 16.19
C ARG A 370 0.50 -17.10 15.17
N ALA A 371 0.49 -15.88 14.62
CA ALA A 371 1.50 -15.43 13.67
C ALA A 371 2.85 -15.18 14.36
N ASN A 372 2.83 -14.56 15.55
CA ASN A 372 4.02 -14.34 16.35
C ASN A 372 4.67 -15.68 16.80
N ARG A 373 3.86 -16.65 17.24
CA ARG A 373 4.33 -18.01 17.56
C ARG A 373 4.96 -18.68 16.34
N ALA A 374 4.29 -18.64 15.18
CA ALA A 374 4.83 -19.20 13.94
C ALA A 374 6.19 -18.58 13.56
N ALA A 375 6.37 -17.27 13.71
CA ALA A 375 7.66 -16.62 13.49
C ALA A 375 8.76 -17.13 14.44
N ARG A 376 8.45 -17.36 15.73
CA ARG A 376 9.40 -17.95 16.70
C ARG A 376 9.79 -19.38 16.30
N ASP A 377 8.83 -20.20 15.89
CA ASP A 377 9.09 -21.58 15.52
C ASP A 377 9.83 -21.69 14.18
N ASN A 378 9.57 -20.75 13.26
CA ASN A 378 10.35 -20.60 12.03
C ASN A 378 11.80 -20.18 12.30
N LEU A 379 12.04 -19.32 13.29
CA LEU A 379 13.40 -18.96 13.71
C LEU A 379 14.15 -20.16 14.32
N LYS A 380 13.50 -20.96 15.17
CA LYS A 380 14.10 -22.19 15.72
C LYS A 380 14.51 -23.16 14.60
N ARG A 381 13.65 -23.32 13.59
CA ARG A 381 13.85 -24.19 12.42
C ARG A 381 14.67 -23.54 11.30
N ALA A 382 15.18 -22.32 11.49
CA ALA A 382 15.93 -21.62 10.45
C ALA A 382 17.21 -22.40 10.06
N PRO A 383 17.54 -22.47 8.76
CA PRO A 383 18.76 -23.14 8.29
C PRO A 383 20.03 -22.58 8.95
N LEU A 384 21.06 -23.43 9.08
CA LEU A 384 22.33 -23.04 9.71
C LEU A 384 22.98 -21.81 9.07
N TRP A 385 22.93 -21.70 7.73
CA TRP A 385 23.49 -20.55 7.02
C TRP A 385 22.79 -19.22 7.41
N GLN A 386 21.47 -19.24 7.67
CA GLN A 386 20.75 -18.06 8.11
C GLN A 386 21.14 -17.68 9.54
N LYS A 387 21.30 -18.67 10.43
CA LYS A 387 21.74 -18.45 11.82
C LYS A 387 23.18 -17.93 11.87
N ALA A 388 24.07 -18.46 11.05
CA ALA A 388 25.45 -17.99 10.93
C ALA A 388 25.49 -16.55 10.39
N LEU A 389 24.74 -16.26 9.32
CA LEU A 389 24.64 -14.90 8.78
C LEU A 389 23.99 -13.93 9.77
N GLN A 390 23.01 -14.38 10.55
CA GLN A 390 22.42 -13.59 11.63
C GLN A 390 23.46 -13.27 12.71
N ALA A 391 24.29 -14.22 13.12
CA ALA A 391 25.35 -13.97 14.11
C ALA A 391 26.35 -12.91 13.60
N LEU A 392 26.69 -12.95 12.31
CA LEU A 392 27.64 -12.02 11.68
C LEU A 392 27.04 -10.63 11.38
N ALA A 393 25.83 -10.58 10.83
CA ALA A 393 25.21 -9.36 10.32
C ALA A 393 24.09 -8.79 11.21
N GLY A 394 23.67 -9.53 12.23
CA GLY A 394 22.68 -9.12 13.24
C GLY A 394 23.02 -7.79 13.92
N PRO A 395 24.27 -7.56 14.38
CA PRO A 395 24.67 -6.28 14.97
C PRO A 395 24.50 -5.08 14.03
N MET A 396 24.49 -5.31 12.70
CA MET A 396 24.23 -4.29 11.68
C MET A 396 22.75 -4.16 11.30
N GLY A 397 21.85 -4.78 12.07
CA GLY A 397 20.40 -4.73 11.86
C GLY A 397 19.90 -5.64 10.73
N LYS A 398 20.67 -6.66 10.33
CA LYS A 398 20.23 -7.66 9.34
C LYS A 398 19.70 -8.92 10.02
N LEU A 399 18.74 -9.59 9.39
CA LEU A 399 18.12 -10.82 9.92
C LEU A 399 17.67 -10.67 11.39
N VAL A 400 17.00 -9.56 11.69
CA VAL A 400 16.45 -9.28 13.03
C VAL A 400 15.25 -10.20 13.24
N PRO A 401 15.16 -10.96 14.35
CA PRO A 401 14.00 -11.81 14.64
C PRO A 401 12.67 -11.07 14.48
N ASN A 402 11.71 -11.68 13.78
CA ASN A 402 10.41 -11.05 13.53
C ASN A 402 9.50 -11.08 14.77
N ALA A 403 9.60 -12.13 15.57
CA ALA A 403 8.78 -12.31 16.75
C ALA A 403 9.20 -11.32 17.86
N LEU A 404 8.38 -10.29 18.04
CA LEU A 404 8.56 -9.27 19.07
C LEU A 404 7.89 -9.66 20.39
N LYS A 405 8.30 -8.99 21.47
CA LYS A 405 7.60 -9.03 22.76
C LYS A 405 6.20 -8.42 22.58
N PRO A 406 5.16 -9.01 23.19
CA PRO A 406 3.82 -8.43 23.15
C PRO A 406 3.77 -7.08 23.88
N VAL A 407 2.78 -6.28 23.53
CA VAL A 407 2.42 -5.03 24.21
C VAL A 407 1.34 -5.36 25.23
N LYS A 408 1.52 -4.91 26.48
CA LYS A 408 0.47 -5.02 27.50
C LYS A 408 -0.51 -3.86 27.35
N THR A 409 -1.80 -4.17 27.26
CA THR A 409 -2.87 -3.18 27.33
C THR A 409 -2.98 -2.63 28.74
N ASP A 410 -3.66 -1.48 28.89
CA ASP A 410 -3.95 -0.92 30.21
C ASP A 410 -4.86 -1.84 31.05
N ALA A 411 -5.61 -2.74 30.38
CA ALA A 411 -6.41 -3.80 31.00
C ALA A 411 -5.63 -5.10 31.27
N GLY A 412 -4.31 -5.13 31.04
CA GLY A 412 -3.43 -6.27 31.34
C GLY A 412 -3.41 -7.40 30.29
N GLN A 413 -4.12 -7.23 29.16
CA GLN A 413 -4.08 -8.20 28.05
C GLN A 413 -2.80 -8.04 27.23
N GLU A 414 -2.34 -9.12 26.61
CA GLU A 414 -1.16 -9.08 25.73
C GLU A 414 -1.57 -9.06 24.26
N LEU A 415 -1.21 -7.99 23.55
CA LEU A 415 -1.40 -7.84 22.11
C LEU A 415 -0.07 -8.06 21.39
N HIS A 416 -0.07 -8.86 20.33
CA HIS A 416 1.12 -9.12 19.54
C HIS A 416 1.28 -8.09 18.43
N VAL A 417 2.52 -7.77 18.09
CA VAL A 417 2.87 -6.70 17.16
C VAL A 417 3.92 -7.16 16.14
N MET A 418 3.88 -6.55 14.96
CA MET A 418 4.88 -6.69 13.91
C MET A 418 5.40 -5.33 13.47
N ASP A 419 6.72 -5.25 13.29
CA ASP A 419 7.41 -4.11 12.70
C ASP A 419 7.93 -4.46 11.31
N ALA A 420 7.18 -4.07 10.27
CA ALA A 420 7.56 -4.26 8.88
C ALA A 420 7.85 -2.94 8.14
N LEU A 421 8.10 -1.83 8.85
CA LEU A 421 8.33 -0.50 8.27
C LEU A 421 9.61 -0.43 7.42
N VAL A 422 9.48 -0.41 6.09
CA VAL A 422 10.64 -0.34 5.19
C VAL A 422 11.12 1.11 5.00
N ILE A 423 12.28 1.44 5.59
CA ILE A 423 12.88 2.78 5.53
C ILE A 423 13.11 3.29 4.09
N ALA A 424 13.37 2.37 3.16
CA ALA A 424 13.58 2.70 1.75
C ALA A 424 12.32 3.29 1.08
N GLN A 425 11.11 2.93 1.52
CA GLN A 425 9.84 3.50 1.04
C GLN A 425 9.69 4.98 1.42
N GLY A 426 10.32 5.38 2.53
CA GLY A 426 10.40 6.77 2.97
C GLY A 426 9.20 7.25 3.81
N PRO A 427 9.35 8.41 4.47
CA PRO A 427 8.37 8.91 5.44
C PRO A 427 7.04 9.32 4.81
N ASN A 428 7.02 9.82 3.57
CA ASN A 428 5.77 10.24 2.91
C ASN A 428 4.87 9.04 2.59
N TYR A 429 5.46 7.91 2.18
CA TYR A 429 4.71 6.67 1.99
C TYR A 429 4.09 6.19 3.30
N ALA A 430 4.89 6.13 4.37
CA ALA A 430 4.41 5.73 5.69
C ALA A 430 3.31 6.66 6.22
N MET A 431 3.43 7.97 6.01
CA MET A 431 2.42 8.94 6.42
C MET A 431 1.10 8.77 5.64
N ALA A 432 1.17 8.59 4.32
CA ALA A 432 -0.02 8.34 3.50
C ALA A 432 -0.75 7.06 3.92
N LYS A 433 -0.01 5.97 4.16
CA LYS A 433 -0.57 4.71 4.65
C LYS A 433 -1.14 4.81 6.06
N ARG A 434 -0.49 5.59 6.94
CA ARG A 434 -1.01 5.82 8.29
C ARG A 434 -2.30 6.61 8.29
N LEU A 435 -2.44 7.61 7.42
CA LEU A 435 -3.70 8.34 7.25
C LEU A 435 -4.86 7.41 6.86
N GLN A 436 -4.64 6.45 5.95
CA GLN A 436 -5.67 5.46 5.58
C GLN A 436 -6.12 4.63 6.79
N GLN A 437 -5.18 4.21 7.63
CA GLN A 437 -5.47 3.46 8.87
C GLN A 437 -6.21 4.31 9.91
N TRP A 438 -5.81 5.58 10.09
CA TRP A 438 -6.49 6.48 11.01
C TRP A 438 -7.95 6.70 10.62
N ARG A 439 -8.24 6.94 9.33
CA ARG A 439 -9.61 7.05 8.87
C ARG A 439 -10.40 5.76 9.07
N ALA A 440 -9.78 4.62 8.80
CA ALA A 440 -10.42 3.31 8.94
C ALA A 440 -10.92 3.05 10.37
N VAL A 441 -10.09 3.29 11.40
CA VAL A 441 -10.51 3.06 12.79
C VAL A 441 -11.62 4.03 13.23
N LEU A 442 -11.54 5.30 12.81
CA LEU A 442 -12.56 6.31 13.13
C LEU A 442 -13.89 6.01 12.42
N ALA A 443 -13.85 5.67 11.13
CA ALA A 443 -15.03 5.34 10.35
C ALA A 443 -15.73 4.09 10.91
N ARG A 444 -14.96 3.07 11.28
CA ARG A 444 -15.51 1.87 11.91
C ARG A 444 -16.16 2.19 13.26
N LYS A 445 -15.53 3.01 14.10
CA LYS A 445 -16.12 3.47 15.37
C LYS A 445 -17.42 4.26 15.15
N ALA A 446 -17.51 5.02 14.05
CA ALA A 446 -18.71 5.75 13.67
C ALA A 446 -19.83 4.87 13.07
N GLY A 447 -19.60 3.57 12.85
CA GLY A 447 -20.61 2.62 12.33
C GLY A 447 -20.39 2.18 10.88
N CYS A 448 -19.33 2.63 10.20
CA CYS A 448 -19.02 2.15 8.86
C CYS A 448 -18.53 0.69 8.89
N THR A 449 -18.85 -0.08 7.85
CA THR A 449 -18.08 -1.30 7.54
C THR A 449 -16.76 -0.89 6.88
N VAL A 450 -15.63 -1.48 7.27
CA VAL A 450 -14.30 -1.06 6.78
C VAL A 450 -13.49 -2.25 6.29
N SER A 451 -13.48 -2.46 4.97
CA SER A 451 -12.63 -3.42 4.27
C SER A 451 -11.22 -2.84 4.14
N ILE A 452 -10.29 -3.25 5.01
CA ILE A 452 -8.91 -2.72 5.03
C ILE A 452 -7.85 -3.84 5.14
N ASN A 453 -7.96 -4.82 4.24
CA ASN A 453 -7.10 -6.00 4.22
C ASN A 453 -5.64 -5.65 3.84
N ILE A 454 -4.68 -6.41 4.41
CA ILE A 454 -3.26 -6.30 4.05
C ILE A 454 -3.03 -7.03 2.72
N ALA A 455 -2.65 -6.26 1.69
CA ALA A 455 -2.20 -6.80 0.43
C ALA A 455 -0.77 -7.36 0.56
N PRO A 456 -0.41 -8.42 -0.19
CA PRO A 456 0.95 -8.95 -0.19
C PRO A 456 1.95 -8.03 -0.89
N ALA A 457 3.23 -8.34 -0.72
CA ALA A 457 4.29 -7.74 -1.53
C ALA A 457 4.06 -8.13 -3.00
N THR A 458 3.74 -7.12 -3.82
CA THR A 458 3.26 -7.31 -5.19
C THR A 458 4.29 -6.77 -6.17
N ALA A 459 4.73 -7.60 -7.11
CA ALA A 459 5.69 -7.28 -8.16
C ALA A 459 5.05 -6.47 -9.30
N THR A 460 4.50 -5.28 -8.97
CA THR A 460 3.98 -4.36 -9.98
C THR A 460 5.12 -3.78 -10.82
N ALA A 461 4.82 -3.32 -12.03
CA ALA A 461 5.79 -2.67 -12.91
C ALA A 461 6.48 -1.48 -12.21
N SER A 462 5.75 -0.70 -11.40
CA SER A 462 6.33 0.41 -10.64
C SER A 462 7.33 -0.03 -9.59
N VAL A 463 7.07 -1.12 -8.87
CA VAL A 463 7.97 -1.65 -7.83
C VAL A 463 9.23 -2.28 -8.44
N VAL A 464 9.07 -3.14 -9.45
CA VAL A 464 10.20 -3.85 -10.06
C VAL A 464 11.05 -2.96 -10.96
N SER A 465 10.58 -1.75 -11.31
CA SER A 465 11.41 -0.73 -11.96
C SER A 465 12.63 -0.35 -11.11
N ASN A 466 12.54 -0.49 -9.77
CA ASN A 466 13.67 -0.38 -8.88
C ASN A 466 14.41 -1.74 -8.81
N LYS A 467 15.62 -1.78 -9.37
CA LYS A 467 16.45 -3.00 -9.43
C LYS A 467 16.74 -3.62 -8.06
N GLY A 468 16.85 -2.80 -7.01
CA GLY A 468 17.06 -3.29 -5.65
C GLY A 468 15.85 -4.06 -5.12
N PHE A 469 14.64 -3.54 -5.35
CA PHE A 469 13.40 -4.27 -4.99
C PHE A 469 13.20 -5.50 -5.87
N ALA A 470 13.48 -5.43 -7.16
CA ALA A 470 13.41 -6.59 -8.05
C ALA A 470 14.35 -7.72 -7.58
N ALA A 471 15.60 -7.40 -7.25
CA ALA A 471 16.55 -8.37 -6.73
C ALA A 471 16.12 -8.94 -5.37
N ALA A 472 15.64 -8.09 -4.46
CA ALA A 472 15.13 -8.53 -3.17
C ALA A 472 13.95 -9.52 -3.34
N TYR A 473 12.98 -9.19 -4.20
CA TYR A 473 11.84 -10.07 -4.48
C TYR A 473 12.27 -11.42 -5.05
N GLY A 474 13.27 -11.43 -5.94
CA GLY A 474 13.85 -12.66 -6.49
C GLY A 474 14.41 -13.61 -5.43
N GLY A 475 14.94 -13.08 -4.32
CA GLY A 475 15.54 -13.89 -3.24
C GLY A 475 14.65 -14.10 -2.01
N MET A 476 13.53 -13.40 -1.86
CA MET A 476 12.74 -13.43 -0.61
C MET A 476 12.18 -14.82 -0.26
N HIS A 477 11.95 -15.68 -1.26
CA HIS A 477 11.45 -17.04 -1.08
C HIS A 477 12.33 -17.95 -0.18
N VAL A 478 13.62 -17.60 0.03
CA VAL A 478 14.48 -18.37 0.95
C VAL A 478 14.16 -18.14 2.42
N PHE A 479 13.41 -17.08 2.73
CA PHE A 479 12.94 -16.77 4.07
C PHE A 479 11.51 -17.29 4.24
N LYS A 480 11.35 -18.51 4.73
CA LYS A 480 10.02 -19.11 4.90
C LYS A 480 9.16 -18.27 5.89
N PRO A 481 7.86 -18.07 5.61
CA PRO A 481 7.06 -18.57 4.49
C PRO A 481 6.81 -17.50 3.39
N MET A 482 7.79 -16.65 3.11
CA MET A 482 7.61 -15.52 2.19
C MET A 482 7.24 -15.95 0.77
N GLU A 483 6.24 -15.27 0.21
CA GLU A 483 5.86 -15.37 -1.20
C GLU A 483 5.58 -13.97 -1.76
N ILE A 484 6.13 -13.72 -2.96
CA ILE A 484 5.88 -12.51 -3.73
C ILE A 484 4.81 -12.82 -4.76
N PHE A 485 3.89 -11.88 -4.97
CA PHE A 485 2.75 -12.07 -5.86
C PHE A 485 2.82 -11.15 -7.06
N TYR A 486 2.28 -11.59 -8.19
CA TYR A 486 1.97 -10.68 -9.29
C TYR A 486 0.66 -9.94 -9.03
N GLN A 487 0.51 -8.81 -9.73
CA GLN A 487 -0.60 -7.87 -9.54
C GLN A 487 -1.97 -8.54 -9.76
N GLU A 488 -2.07 -9.46 -10.69
CA GLU A 488 -3.32 -10.11 -11.05
C GLU A 488 -3.87 -10.97 -9.90
N VAL A 489 -2.99 -11.66 -9.17
CA VAL A 489 -3.36 -12.44 -7.98
C VAL A 489 -3.82 -11.50 -6.88
N SER A 490 -3.02 -10.46 -6.59
CA SER A 490 -3.34 -9.49 -5.56
C SER A 490 -4.67 -8.78 -5.85
N ASN A 491 -4.95 -8.41 -7.10
CA ASN A 491 -6.22 -7.79 -7.49
C ASN A 491 -7.40 -8.72 -7.27
N ALA A 492 -7.28 -9.98 -7.70
CA ALA A 492 -8.36 -10.95 -7.54
C ALA A 492 -8.62 -11.25 -6.05
N VAL A 493 -7.59 -11.58 -5.27
CA VAL A 493 -7.76 -11.94 -3.84
C VAL A 493 -8.16 -10.75 -2.98
N MET A 494 -7.65 -9.54 -3.22
CA MET A 494 -8.10 -8.35 -2.49
C MET A 494 -9.54 -7.96 -2.83
N GLY A 495 -9.94 -8.17 -4.08
CA GLY A 495 -11.34 -8.02 -4.49
C GLY A 495 -12.24 -9.06 -3.83
N MET A 496 -11.81 -10.32 -3.71
CA MET A 496 -12.54 -11.35 -2.97
C MET A 496 -12.70 -11.01 -1.49
N LEU A 497 -11.63 -10.55 -0.83
CA LEU A 497 -11.73 -10.13 0.58
C LEU A 497 -12.67 -8.92 0.75
N MET A 498 -12.65 -7.96 -0.17
CA MET A 498 -13.63 -6.87 -0.17
C MET A 498 -15.07 -7.41 -0.31
N ILE A 499 -15.30 -8.38 -1.21
CA ILE A 499 -16.61 -9.02 -1.39
C ILE A 499 -17.04 -9.73 -0.10
N TYR A 500 -16.15 -10.47 0.54
CA TYR A 500 -16.39 -11.08 1.85
C TYR A 500 -16.79 -10.02 2.87
N ASP A 501 -16.05 -8.91 2.95
CA ASP A 501 -16.25 -7.88 3.96
C ASP A 501 -17.58 -7.13 3.83
N ILE A 502 -18.06 -6.92 2.61
CA ILE A 502 -19.35 -6.26 2.37
C ILE A 502 -20.54 -7.24 2.44
N SER A 503 -20.30 -8.54 2.31
CA SER A 503 -21.36 -9.55 2.19
C SER A 503 -21.56 -10.34 3.48
N SER A 504 -20.50 -10.87 4.09
CA SER A 504 -20.60 -11.78 5.23
C SER A 504 -21.02 -11.02 6.51
N PRO A 505 -22.00 -11.51 7.28
CA PRO A 505 -22.34 -10.96 8.59
C PRO A 505 -21.22 -11.18 9.63
N ASN A 506 -20.34 -12.15 9.40
CA ASN A 506 -19.24 -12.51 10.29
C ASN A 506 -17.94 -11.74 9.98
N SER A 507 -17.95 -10.86 8.98
CA SER A 507 -16.73 -10.13 8.62
C SER A 507 -16.25 -9.22 9.76
N PRO A 508 -14.93 -9.22 10.06
CA PRO A 508 -14.32 -8.31 11.02
C PRO A 508 -14.37 -6.84 10.58
N ALA A 509 -14.61 -6.59 9.28
CA ALA A 509 -14.81 -5.25 8.74
C ALA A 509 -16.07 -4.57 9.31
N ARG A 510 -17.07 -5.35 9.75
CA ARG A 510 -18.32 -4.81 10.28
C ARG A 510 -18.13 -4.25 11.69
N PRO A 511 -18.74 -3.11 12.04
CA PRO A 511 -18.61 -2.50 13.36
C PRO A 511 -19.10 -3.41 14.50
N THR A 512 -20.04 -4.32 14.21
CA THR A 512 -20.63 -5.29 15.14
C THR A 512 -19.67 -6.40 15.56
N PHE A 513 -18.62 -6.67 14.78
CA PHE A 513 -17.59 -7.61 15.19
C PHE A 513 -16.79 -7.01 16.36
N LYS A 514 -16.68 -7.71 17.47
CA LYS A 514 -15.99 -7.17 18.66
C LYS A 514 -14.48 -7.31 18.49
N LEU A 515 -13.78 -6.19 18.60
CA LEU A 515 -12.33 -6.13 18.68
C LEU A 515 -11.93 -5.64 20.06
N THR A 516 -10.82 -6.15 20.58
CA THR A 516 -10.22 -5.68 21.83
C THR A 516 -9.61 -4.30 21.63
N ASN A 517 -8.98 -4.09 20.47
CA ASN A 517 -8.44 -2.80 20.06
C ASN A 517 -8.82 -2.53 18.60
N PRO A 518 -9.23 -1.30 18.22
CA PRO A 518 -9.58 -0.96 16.83
C PRO A 518 -8.49 -1.29 15.80
N GLN A 519 -7.22 -1.27 16.21
CA GLN A 519 -6.09 -1.60 15.33
C GLN A 519 -6.04 -3.08 14.92
N GLU A 520 -6.74 -3.96 15.63
CA GLU A 520 -6.79 -5.39 15.29
C GLU A 520 -7.48 -5.64 13.93
N VAL A 521 -8.31 -4.70 13.46
CA VAL A 521 -8.99 -4.81 12.16
C VAL A 521 -8.01 -5.00 11.01
N PHE A 522 -6.80 -4.42 11.09
CA PHE A 522 -5.78 -4.54 10.05
C PHE A 522 -5.15 -5.94 10.00
N ALA A 523 -5.22 -6.67 11.11
CA ALA A 523 -4.59 -7.98 11.28
C ALA A 523 -5.51 -9.13 10.84
N GLN A 524 -6.81 -8.87 10.77
CA GLN A 524 -7.80 -9.84 10.33
C GLN A 524 -7.71 -10.04 8.82
N ASN A 525 -8.00 -11.26 8.37
CA ASN A 525 -8.02 -11.63 6.95
C ASN A 525 -6.72 -11.23 6.21
N ALA A 526 -5.59 -11.21 6.92
CA ALA A 526 -4.35 -10.71 6.37
C ALA A 526 -3.74 -11.69 5.35
N PHE A 527 -3.67 -11.25 4.08
CA PHE A 527 -3.03 -12.05 3.04
C PHE A 527 -1.50 -11.96 3.17
N HIS A 528 -0.93 -10.80 3.51
CA HIS A 528 0.45 -10.51 3.97
C HIS A 528 1.69 -11.19 3.30
N GLY A 529 1.57 -12.16 2.40
CA GLY A 529 2.67 -12.82 1.67
C GLY A 529 3.72 -13.48 2.56
N GLY A 530 3.34 -13.98 3.74
CA GLY A 530 4.25 -14.57 4.73
C GLY A 530 4.89 -13.59 5.73
N ALA A 531 4.72 -12.27 5.54
CA ALA A 531 5.41 -11.25 6.34
C ALA A 531 5.21 -11.40 7.86
N MET A 532 3.98 -11.68 8.32
CA MET A 532 3.69 -11.83 9.76
C MET A 532 4.31 -13.08 10.39
N ARG A 533 4.50 -14.12 9.60
CA ARG A 533 5.00 -15.44 10.03
C ARG A 533 6.48 -15.67 9.69
N CYS A 534 7.09 -14.72 8.99
CA CYS A 534 8.48 -14.80 8.56
C CYS A 534 9.41 -14.92 9.77
N VAL A 535 10.50 -15.65 9.58
CA VAL A 535 11.58 -15.84 10.56
C VAL A 535 12.18 -14.51 11.02
N TYR A 536 12.45 -13.60 10.08
CA TYR A 536 13.07 -12.30 10.33
C TYR A 536 12.16 -11.16 9.89
N LYS A 537 12.33 -9.99 10.50
CA LYS A 537 11.61 -8.78 10.12
C LYS A 537 11.76 -8.53 8.63
N PHE A 538 10.65 -8.20 7.96
CA PHE A 538 10.62 -7.87 6.53
C PHE A 538 11.66 -6.80 6.15
N THR A 539 11.90 -5.85 7.06
CA THR A 539 12.87 -4.75 6.91
C THR A 539 14.33 -5.18 6.91
N SER A 540 14.62 -6.36 7.45
CA SER A 540 15.98 -6.85 7.69
C SER A 540 16.43 -7.94 6.71
N ILE A 541 15.52 -8.44 5.86
CA ILE A 541 15.81 -9.51 4.89
C ILE A 541 16.11 -8.99 3.48
N GLY A 542 15.72 -7.76 3.13
CA GLY A 542 15.73 -7.28 1.74
C GLY A 542 17.10 -7.31 1.07
N GLU A 543 18.15 -6.81 1.74
CA GLU A 543 19.51 -6.83 1.19
C GLU A 543 20.08 -8.24 1.09
N VAL A 544 19.82 -9.10 2.09
CA VAL A 544 20.25 -10.49 2.06
C VAL A 544 19.54 -11.25 0.94
N ALA A 545 18.24 -11.02 0.75
CA ALA A 545 17.47 -11.57 -0.35
C ALA A 545 18.03 -11.12 -1.71
N ALA A 546 18.37 -9.84 -1.86
CA ALA A 546 19.00 -9.33 -3.08
C ALA A 546 20.35 -10.01 -3.35
N LEU A 547 21.19 -10.19 -2.32
CA LEU A 547 22.46 -10.92 -2.43
C LEU A 547 22.25 -12.37 -2.85
N VAL A 548 21.28 -13.07 -2.25
CA VAL A 548 20.92 -14.44 -2.64
C VAL A 548 20.47 -14.49 -4.11
N ASN A 549 19.67 -13.53 -4.56
CA ASN A 549 19.24 -13.45 -5.95
C ASN A 549 20.42 -13.23 -6.91
N TYR A 550 21.32 -12.31 -6.57
CA TYR A 550 22.52 -12.07 -7.37
C TYR A 550 23.47 -13.26 -7.38
N ALA A 551 23.66 -13.94 -6.24
CA ALA A 551 24.46 -15.15 -6.17
C ALA A 551 23.85 -16.28 -7.03
N LYS A 552 22.52 -16.42 -7.07
CA LYS A 552 21.85 -17.38 -7.97
C LYS A 552 21.99 -17.00 -9.45
N THR A 553 21.85 -15.71 -9.77
CA THR A 553 21.83 -15.22 -11.16
C THR A 553 23.22 -15.14 -11.78
N TYR A 554 24.21 -14.72 -10.99
CA TYR A 554 25.57 -14.42 -11.43
C TYR A 554 26.64 -15.28 -10.74
N GLY A 555 26.25 -16.27 -9.93
CA GLY A 555 27.18 -17.08 -9.15
C GLY A 555 28.25 -17.77 -9.99
N MET A 556 27.91 -18.22 -11.20
CA MET A 556 28.88 -18.81 -12.12
C MET A 556 29.88 -17.76 -12.64
N LEU A 557 29.43 -16.54 -12.95
CA LEU A 557 30.30 -15.44 -13.36
C LEU A 557 31.18 -14.95 -12.20
N LEU A 558 30.64 -14.90 -10.98
CA LEU A 558 31.40 -14.55 -9.78
C LEU A 558 32.41 -15.64 -9.41
N ALA A 559 32.06 -16.92 -9.59
CA ALA A 559 32.98 -18.03 -9.40
C ALA A 559 34.10 -18.02 -10.44
N VAL A 560 33.77 -17.86 -11.73
CA VAL A 560 34.75 -17.77 -12.82
C VAL A 560 35.67 -16.56 -12.67
N GLY A 561 35.10 -15.38 -12.36
CA GLY A 561 35.87 -14.16 -12.08
C GLY A 561 36.74 -14.30 -10.83
N GLY A 562 36.24 -14.91 -9.77
CA GLY A 562 36.98 -15.21 -8.55
C GLY A 562 38.14 -16.18 -8.78
N THR A 563 37.93 -17.24 -9.57
CA THR A 563 39.02 -18.15 -9.98
C THR A 563 40.03 -17.48 -10.89
N ALA A 564 39.62 -16.58 -11.79
CA ALA A 564 40.54 -15.83 -12.64
C ALA A 564 41.40 -14.86 -11.82
N VAL A 565 40.83 -14.19 -10.82
CA VAL A 565 41.57 -13.32 -9.90
C VAL A 565 42.50 -14.13 -9.00
N ALA A 566 42.07 -15.28 -8.48
CA ALA A 566 42.91 -16.16 -7.69
C ALA A 566 44.07 -16.73 -8.52
N ALA A 567 43.81 -17.16 -9.76
CA ALA A 567 44.84 -17.62 -10.69
C ALA A 567 45.83 -16.52 -11.07
N ALA A 568 45.35 -15.29 -11.29
CA ALA A 568 46.20 -14.13 -11.56
C ALA A 568 47.05 -13.74 -10.34
N ALA A 569 46.50 -13.83 -9.12
CA ALA A 569 47.24 -13.59 -7.88
C ALA A 569 48.32 -14.66 -7.65
N VAL A 570 48.01 -15.94 -7.90
CA VAL A 570 48.99 -17.03 -7.84
C VAL A 570 50.07 -16.84 -8.91
N ALA A 571 49.71 -16.52 -10.16
CA ALA A 571 50.66 -16.26 -11.23
C ALA A 571 51.58 -15.06 -10.92
N PHE A 572 51.04 -13.99 -10.35
CA PHE A 572 51.81 -12.82 -9.94
C PHE A 572 52.78 -13.10 -8.78
N VAL A 573 52.41 -13.98 -7.84
CA VAL A 573 53.30 -14.42 -6.76
C VAL A 573 54.39 -15.36 -7.28
N VAL A 574 54.07 -16.24 -8.24
CA VAL A 574 55.03 -17.17 -8.86
C VAL A 574 56.02 -16.47 -9.80
N GLN A 575 55.62 -15.38 -10.47
CA GLN A 575 56.52 -14.59 -11.34
C GLN A 575 57.44 -13.62 -10.58
N ASN A 576 57.15 -13.35 -9.31
CA ASN A 576 57.93 -12.44 -8.46
C ASN A 576 58.66 -13.18 -7.31
N GLN A 577 58.79 -14.50 -7.43
CA GLN A 577 59.84 -15.31 -6.79
C GLN A 577 60.94 -15.58 -7.81
#